data_AF-A0A381UHI4-F1
#
_entry.id   AF-A0A381UHI4-F1
#
_cell.length_a   1.000
_cell.length_b   1.000
_cell.length_c   1.000
_cell.angle_alpha   90.00
_cell.angle_beta   90.00
_cell.angle_gamma   90.00
#
_symmetry.space_group_name_H-M   'P 1'
#
loop_
_entity.id
_entity.type
_entity.pdbx_description
1 polymer ?
#
loop_
_entity_poly.entity_id
_entity_poly.type
_entity_poly.pdbx_seq_one_letter_code
_entity_poly.pdbx_strand_id
1 'polypeptide(L)' 'MKDSRGLINSFTQWRTQHKQDGAFKSLAVDPQRVSVRGGSVVQLPDSLNGRRLGHNRSISYVVNECFKKQSKF' A
#
# COMPACT_ATOMS: atom_id res chain seq x y z
N MET A 1 9.18 -24.23 -23.74
CA MET A 1 8.12 -25.21 -23.40
C MET A 1 7.91 -25.25 -21.89
N LYS A 2 6.82 -24.62 -21.42
CA LYS A 2 5.98 -24.93 -20.23
C LYS A 2 4.90 -23.82 -20.13
N ASP A 3 3.64 -24.23 -20.25
CA ASP A 3 2.34 -23.52 -20.19
C ASP A 3 2.30 -22.23 -19.32
N SER A 4 1.98 -21.03 -19.83
CA SER A 4 0.67 -20.43 -20.23
C SER A 4 -0.35 -20.13 -19.10
N ARG A 5 0.09 -19.56 -17.98
CA ARG A 5 -0.60 -18.54 -17.13
C ARG A 5 0.25 -18.25 -15.88
N GLY A 6 1.54 -17.95 -16.06
CA GLY A 6 2.36 -17.49 -14.92
C GLY A 6 1.66 -16.28 -14.32
N LEU A 7 1.06 -16.43 -13.13
CA LEU A 7 0.45 -15.32 -12.41
C LEU A 7 1.57 -14.32 -12.16
N ILE A 8 1.73 -13.37 -13.08
CA ILE A 8 2.29 -12.05 -12.82
C ILE A 8 1.33 -11.43 -11.83
N ASN A 9 1.43 -11.82 -10.57
CA ASN A 9 0.71 -11.18 -9.50
C ASN A 9 1.24 -9.75 -9.46
N SER A 10 0.49 -8.82 -10.05
CA SER A 10 0.68 -7.38 -9.89
C SER A 10 0.30 -7.02 -8.45
N PHE A 11 1.07 -7.52 -7.49
CA PHE A 11 0.88 -7.27 -6.09
C PHE A 11 1.45 -5.89 -5.76
N THR A 12 0.63 -5.01 -5.20
CA THR A 12 1.09 -3.73 -4.67
C THR A 12 0.76 -3.67 -3.19
N GLN A 13 1.79 -3.59 -2.34
CA GLN A 13 1.63 -3.31 -0.93
C GLN A 13 1.52 -1.79 -0.72
N TRP A 14 0.37 -1.33 -0.27
CA TRP A 14 0.17 0.05 0.16
C TRP A 14 0.28 0.10 1.67
N ARG A 15 1.28 0.81 2.20
CA ARG A 15 1.54 0.82 3.64
C ARG A 15 1.59 2.22 4.23
N THR A 16 1.03 2.35 5.43
CA THR A 16 1.01 3.57 6.23
C THR A 16 2.39 3.85 6.82
N GLN A 17 2.59 5.06 7.34
CA GLN A 17 3.81 5.41 8.05
C GLN A 17 3.88 4.62 9.35
N HIS A 18 4.92 3.79 9.54
CA HIS A 18 5.09 2.92 10.72
C HIS A 18 4.84 3.67 12.04
N LYS A 19 5.46 4.83 12.21
CA LYS A 19 5.35 5.65 13.42
C LYS A 19 3.95 6.21 13.70
N GLN A 20 3.06 6.18 12.71
CA GLN A 20 1.70 6.72 12.79
C GLN A 20 0.63 5.63 12.72
N ASP A 21 1.00 4.41 12.35
CA ASP A 21 0.09 3.29 12.29
C ASP A 21 -0.27 2.83 13.71
N GLY A 22 -1.55 2.86 14.05
CA GLY A 22 -2.00 2.55 15.41
C GLY A 22 -1.67 1.12 15.84
N ALA A 23 -1.62 0.18 14.89
CA ALA A 23 -1.32 -1.22 15.16
C ALA A 23 0.18 -1.49 15.29
N PHE A 24 1.01 -0.71 14.59
CA PHE A 24 2.44 -1.02 14.46
C PHE A 24 3.37 -0.03 15.15
N LYS A 25 2.95 1.22 15.44
CA LYS A 25 3.81 2.29 15.97
C LYS A 25 4.59 1.95 17.26
N SER A 26 4.10 0.98 18.03
CA SER A 26 4.72 0.55 19.30
C SER A 26 5.75 -0.56 19.11
N LEU A 27 5.93 -1.07 17.88
CA LEU A 27 6.87 -2.13 17.57
C LEU A 27 8.25 -1.53 17.24
N ALA A 28 9.31 -2.19 17.71
CA ALA A 28 10.68 -1.76 17.43
C ALA A 28 11.04 -1.90 15.94
N VAL A 29 10.47 -2.90 15.28
CA VAL A 29 10.64 -3.18 13.85
C VAL A 29 9.32 -2.96 13.14
N ASP A 30 9.37 -2.40 11.93
CA ASP A 30 8.20 -2.21 11.09
C ASP A 30 7.77 -3.54 10.45
N PRO A 31 6.67 -4.17 10.91
CA PRO A 31 6.21 -5.44 10.35
C PRO A 31 5.71 -5.28 8.91
N GLN A 32 5.50 -4.06 8.43
CA GLN A 32 5.05 -3.77 7.06
C GLN A 32 6.20 -3.88 6.04
N ARG A 33 7.45 -4.05 6.47
CA ARG A 33 8.60 -4.27 5.58
C ARG A 33 8.70 -5.73 5.13
N VAL A 34 7.84 -6.11 4.19
CA VAL A 34 7.82 -7.46 3.58
C VAL A 34 8.34 -7.41 2.16
N SER A 35 9.13 -8.41 1.75
CA SER A 35 9.54 -8.59 0.36
C SER A 35 8.69 -9.67 -0.30
N VAL A 36 7.98 -9.30 -1.38
CA VAL A 36 7.20 -10.24 -2.19
C VAL A 36 7.76 -10.22 -3.61
N ARG A 37 8.16 -11.38 -4.13
CA ARG A 37 8.75 -11.48 -5.47
C ARG A 37 7.75 -11.01 -6.53
N GLY A 38 8.17 -10.08 -7.37
CA GLY A 38 7.31 -9.46 -8.39
C GLY A 38 6.32 -8.43 -7.82
N GLY A 39 6.35 -8.17 -6.51
CA GLY A 39 5.54 -7.17 -5.85
C GLY A 39 6.16 -5.77 -5.89
N SER A 40 5.31 -4.76 -5.80
CA SER A 40 5.69 -3.35 -5.63
C SER A 40 5.22 -2.83 -4.27
N VAL A 41 5.88 -1.79 -3.75
CA VAL A 41 5.53 -1.16 -2.48
C VAL A 41 5.26 0.32 -2.72
N VAL A 42 4.15 0.82 -2.17
CA VAL A 42 3.82 2.24 -2.13
C VAL A 42 3.73 2.67 -0.68
N GLN A 43 4.62 3.59 -0.30
CA GLN A 43 4.56 4.26 0.99
C GLN A 43 3.53 5.38 0.90
N LEU A 44 2.50 5.32 1.73
CA LEU A 44 1.46 6.33 1.78
C LEU A 44 1.98 7.62 2.44
N PRO A 45 1.45 8.81 2.07
CA PRO A 45 1.76 10.04 2.79
C PRO A 45 1.29 9.95 4.24
N ASP A 46 1.87 10.78 5.10
CA ASP A 46 1.50 10.86 6.52
C ASP A 46 0.10 11.45 6.75
N SER A 47 -0.41 12.18 5.75
CA SER A 47 -1.63 12.93 5.81
C SER A 47 -2.37 12.95 4.48
N LEU A 48 -3.68 13.12 4.57
CA LEU A 48 -4.58 13.35 3.45
C LEU A 48 -5.50 14.50 3.86
N ASN A 49 -5.53 15.57 3.07
CA ASN A 49 -6.32 16.77 3.35
C ASN A 49 -6.08 17.31 4.77
N GLY A 50 -4.81 17.43 5.18
CA GLY A 50 -4.41 17.97 6.49
C GLY A 50 -4.71 17.09 7.71
N ARG A 51 -5.28 15.89 7.52
CA ARG A 51 -5.55 14.93 8.61
C ARG A 51 -4.60 13.74 8.52
N ARG A 52 -4.20 13.18 9.68
CA ARG A 52 -3.36 11.97 9.78
C ARG A 52 -3.95 10.81 8.97
N LEU A 53 -3.13 10.18 8.14
CA LEU A 53 -3.51 9.01 7.36
C LEU A 53 -3.26 7.72 8.17
N GLY A 54 -4.18 7.42 9.08
CA GLY A 54 -4.21 6.14 9.77
C GLY A 54 -4.86 5.02 8.95
N HIS A 55 -4.99 3.84 9.56
CA HIS A 55 -5.47 2.60 8.94
C HIS A 55 -6.78 2.71 8.14
N ASN A 56 -7.82 3.35 8.67
CA ASN A 56 -9.09 3.42 7.93
C ASN A 56 -9.02 4.41 6.76
N ARG A 57 -8.22 5.47 6.90
CA ARG A 57 -8.11 6.51 5.88
C ARG A 57 -7.18 6.12 4.74
N SER A 58 -6.23 5.22 4.97
CA SER A 58 -5.41 4.65 3.92
C SER A 58 -6.26 3.87 2.90
N ILE A 59 -7.34 3.20 3.31
CA ILE A 59 -8.27 2.55 2.39
C ILE A 59 -8.87 3.58 1.41
N SER A 60 -9.40 4.69 1.92
CA SER A 60 -9.95 5.76 1.07
C SER A 60 -8.89 6.35 0.14
N TYR A 61 -7.66 6.52 0.61
CA TYR A 61 -6.55 6.99 -0.22
C TYR A 61 -6.28 6.04 -1.39
N VAL A 62 -6.14 4.75 -1.11
CA VAL A 62 -5.86 3.73 -2.14
C VAL A 62 -6.99 3.67 -3.15
N VAL A 63 -8.25 3.70 -2.69
CA VAL A 63 -9.43 3.75 -3.56
C VAL A 63 -9.36 4.96 -4.50
N ASN A 64 -9.08 6.16 -3.98
CA ASN A 64 -8.94 7.36 -4.79
C ASN A 64 -7.83 7.24 -5.84
N GLU A 65 -6.67 6.70 -5.46
CA GLU A 65 -5.55 6.49 -6.39
C GLU A 65 -5.88 5.47 -7.49
N CYS A 66 -6.60 4.39 -7.15
CA CYS A 66 -7.05 3.40 -8.12
C CYS A 66 -8.03 4.01 -9.14
N PHE A 67 -8.98 4.84 -8.69
CA PHE A 67 -9.93 5.48 -9.60
C PHE A 67 -9.31 6.60 -10.45
N LYS A 68 -8.35 7.38 -9.91
CA LYS A 68 -7.57 8.34 -10.72
C LYS A 68 -6.81 7.66 -11.85
N LYS A 69 -6.27 6.46 -11.62
CA LYS A 69 -5.58 5.67 -12.65
C LYS A 69 -6.51 5.19 -13.75
N GLN A 70 -7.78 4.88 -13.44
CA GLN A 70 -8.76 4.41 -14.43
C GLN A 70 -9.27 5.52 -15.35
N SER A 71 -9.36 6.76 -14.86
CA SER A 71 -9.84 7.91 -15.63
C SER A 71 -8.85 8.46 -16.68
N LYS A 72 -7.67 7.85 -16.82
CA LYS A 72 -6.64 8.27 -17.79
C LYS A 72 -6.73 7.56 -19.15
N PHE A 73 -7.87 6.92 -19.44
CA PHE A 73 -8.17 6.30 -20.73
C PHE A 73 -9.48 6.86 -21.28
#